data_AF-A0A410PPB9-F1
#
_entry.id   AF-A0A410PPB9-F1
#
_cell.length_a   1.000
_cell.length_b   1.000
_cell.length_c   1.000
_cell.angle_alpha   90.00
_cell.angle_beta   90.00
_cell.angle_gamma   90.00
#
_symmetry.space_group_name_H-M   'P 1'
#
loop_
_entity.id
_entity.type
_entity.pdbx_description
1 polymer ?
#
loop_
_entity_poly.entity_id
_entity_poly.type
_entity_poly.pdbx_seq_one_letter_code
_entity_poly.pdbx_strand_id
1 'polypeptide(L)'
;MRKRIILITIISFFIVLQGFLIISSRMDQFIKDKSSFSVTYKISPLELEIDTNKYIMDISRKSFDEFVNIKWEQLRENINKLNTSKNSIFNGAAKEVNKISEVIYDTFNGSVK
;
A
#
# COMPACT_ATOMS: atom_id res chain seq x y z
N MET A 1 6.39 -14.09 -21.25
CA MET A 1 7.12 -13.05 -22.01
C MET A 1 6.87 -11.64 -21.47
N ARG A 2 5.62 -11.16 -21.34
CA ARG A 2 5.30 -9.80 -20.84
C ARG A 2 6.02 -9.41 -19.53
N LYS A 3 6.05 -10.31 -18.53
CA LYS A 3 6.74 -10.08 -17.24
C LYS A 3 8.25 -9.83 -17.38
N ARG A 4 8.91 -10.47 -18.36
CA ARG A 4 10.35 -10.30 -18.62
C ARG A 4 10.64 -8.97 -19.29
N ILE A 5 9.79 -8.56 -20.25
CA ILE A 5 9.89 -7.26 -20.91
C ILE A 5 9.72 -6.15 -19.86
N ILE A 6 8.69 -6.24 -19.01
CA ILE A 6 8.47 -5.27 -17.93
C ILE A 6 9.69 -5.17 -17.01
N LEU A 7 10.28 -6.29 -16.60
CA LEU A 7 11.47 -6.31 -15.76
C LEU A 7 12.66 -5.59 -16.43
N ILE A 8 12.91 -5.87 -17.71
CA ILE A 8 13.99 -5.24 -18.49
C ILE A 8 13.75 -3.73 -18.61
N THR A 9 12.51 -3.31 -18.88
CA THR A 9 12.15 -1.89 -18.94
C THR A 9 12.41 -1.19 -17.61
N ILE A 10 12.04 -1.81 -16.49
CA ILE A 10 12.27 -1.26 -15.15
C ILE A 10 13.77 -1.11 -14.87
N ILE A 11 14.57 -2.14 -15.14
CA ILE A 11 16.02 -2.11 -14.93
C ILE A 11 16.67 -1.03 -15.81
N SER A 12 16.29 -0.95 -17.08
CA SER A 12 16.78 0.07 -18.00
C SER A 12 16.45 1.48 -17.52
N PHE A 13 15.23 1.70 -17.00
CA PHE A 13 14.82 2.97 -16.44
C PHE A 13 15.70 3.37 -15.25
N PHE A 14 15.98 2.44 -14.33
CA PHE A 14 16.85 2.70 -13.19
C PHE A 14 18.28 3.03 -13.60
N ILE A 15 18.84 2.38 -14.62
CA ILE A 15 20.20 2.69 -15.11
C ILE A 15 20.28 4.13 -15.64
N VAL A 16 19.30 4.55 -16.46
CA VAL A 16 19.23 5.92 -16.98
C VAL A 16 19.05 6.94 -15.85
N LEU A 17 18.18 6.64 -14.89
CA LEU A 17 17.91 7.50 -13.74
C LEU A 17 19.17 7.71 -12.87
N GLN A 18 19.92 6.64 -12.59
CA GLN A 18 21.16 6.73 -11.83
C GLN A 18 22.22 7.58 -12.53
N GLY A 19 22.39 7.41 -13.85
CA GLY A 19 23.31 8.25 -14.64
C GLY A 19 22.92 9.72 -14.61
N PHE A 20 21.62 10.00 -14.75
CA PHE A 20 21.08 11.36 -14.67
C PHE A 20 21.33 12.01 -13.29
N LEU A 21 21.09 11.28 -12.20
CA LEU A 21 21.34 11.78 -10.84
C LEU A 21 22.81 12.11 -10.60
N ILE A 22 23.75 11.27 -11.06
CA ILE A 22 25.18 11.52 -10.91
C ILE A 22 25.59 12.80 -11.65
N ILE A 23 25.15 12.96 -12.90
CA ILE A 23 25.48 14.15 -13.71
C ILE A 23 24.86 15.40 -13.08
N SER A 24 23.59 15.34 -12.69
CA SER A 24 22.88 16.46 -12.08
C SER A 24 23.49 16.86 -10.73
N SER A 25 23.91 15.89 -9.91
CA SER A 25 24.57 16.15 -8.62
C SER A 25 25.93 16.85 -8.79
N ARG A 26 26.71 16.45 -9.81
CA ARG A 26 28.04 17.02 -10.13
C ARG A 26 27.97 18.32 -10.93
N MET A 27 26.78 18.73 -11.37
CA MET A 27 26.60 19.98 -12.09
C MET A 27 26.88 21.16 -11.17
N ASP A 28 27.70 22.09 -11.67
CA ASP A 28 28.19 23.24 -10.92
C ASP A 28 27.03 24.16 -10.48
N GLN A 29 27.13 24.76 -9.29
CA GLN A 29 26.05 25.58 -8.70
C GLN A 29 25.60 26.71 -9.65
N PHE A 30 26.53 27.26 -10.42
CA PHE A 30 26.26 28.29 -11.41
C PHE A 30 25.24 27.89 -12.50
N ILE A 31 25.24 26.61 -12.92
CA ILE A 31 24.29 26.11 -13.92
C ILE A 31 22.95 25.76 -13.25
N LYS A 32 22.99 25.27 -12.00
CA LYS A 32 21.79 25.01 -11.20
C LYS A 32 21.00 26.30 -10.92
N ASP A 33 21.69 27.39 -10.58
CA ASP A 33 21.07 28.69 -10.26
C ASP A 33 20.39 29.37 -11.46
N LYS A 34 20.83 29.05 -12.69
CA LYS A 34 20.18 29.52 -13.92
C LYS A 34 19.17 28.53 -14.51
N SER A 35 19.11 27.32 -13.95
CA SER A 35 18.25 26.26 -14.42
C SER A 35 16.91 26.31 -13.68
N SER A 36 15.81 26.25 -14.43
CA SER A 36 14.47 26.09 -13.86
C SER A 36 14.18 24.64 -13.42
N PHE A 37 15.24 23.86 -13.25
CA PHE A 37 15.28 22.46 -12.86
C PHE A 37 16.42 22.27 -11.84
N SER A 38 16.06 21.86 -10.63
CA SER A 38 16.97 21.57 -9.53
C SER A 38 16.72 20.14 -9.02
N VAL A 39 17.81 19.43 -8.74
CA VAL A 39 17.77 18.10 -8.11
C VAL A 39 18.71 18.12 -6.93
N THR A 40 18.13 17.95 -5.75
CA THR A 40 18.87 17.81 -4.50
C THR A 40 18.72 16.39 -4.01
N TYR A 41 19.84 15.71 -3.75
CA TYR A 41 19.85 14.35 -3.25
C TYR A 41 20.78 14.20 -2.05
N LYS A 42 20.26 13.65 -0.96
CA LYS A 42 21.03 13.17 0.18
C LYS A 42 20.73 11.70 0.41
N ILE A 43 21.79 10.94 0.68
CA ILE A 43 21.72 9.49 0.95
C ILE A 43 21.27 9.22 2.40
N SER A 44 21.67 10.09 3.35
CA SER A 44 21.37 9.92 4.76
C SER A 44 21.17 11.27 5.48
N PRO A 45 19.95 11.61 5.92
CA PRO A 45 18.70 10.91 5.63
C PRO A 45 18.39 10.89 4.12
N LEU A 46 17.63 9.89 3.66
CA LEU A 46 17.19 9.81 2.27
C LEU A 46 16.24 10.99 1.99
N GLU A 47 16.74 11.97 1.25
CA GLU A 47 16.00 13.15 0.79
C GLU A 47 16.30 13.33 -0.70
N LEU A 48 15.27 13.20 -1.54
CA LEU A 48 15.35 13.52 -2.96
C LEU A 48 14.29 14.56 -3.27
N GLU A 49 14.73 15.75 -3.64
CA GLU A 49 13.87 16.83 -4.07
C GLU A 49 14.16 17.14 -5.54
N ILE A 50 13.13 17.03 -6.37
CA ILE A 50 13.17 17.39 -7.77
C ILE A 50 12.26 18.59 -7.94
N ASP A 51 12.86 19.77 -8.04
CA ASP A 51 12.14 21.00 -8.35
C ASP A 51 12.24 21.26 -9.85
N THR A 52 11.08 21.33 -10.48
CA THR A 52 10.93 21.81 -11.85
C THR A 52 10.05 23.06 -11.77
N ASN A 53 10.21 24.00 -12.70
CA ASN A 53 9.43 25.25 -12.78
C ASN A 53 7.90 25.11 -12.65
N LYS A 54 7.36 23.89 -12.76
CA LYS A 54 5.93 23.57 -12.62
C LYS A 54 5.60 22.56 -11.53
N TYR A 55 6.56 21.76 -11.07
CA TYR A 55 6.32 20.63 -10.17
C TYR A 55 7.49 20.42 -9.23
N ILE A 56 7.20 20.34 -7.94
CA ILE A 56 8.12 19.90 -6.89
C ILE A 56 7.75 18.47 -6.53
N MET A 57 8.71 17.57 -6.61
CA MET A 57 8.56 16.17 -6.24
C MET A 57 9.53 15.87 -5.09
N ASP A 58 8.99 15.63 -3.90
CA ASP A 58 9.74 15.32 -2.68
C ASP A 58 9.57 13.84 -2.30
N ILE A 59 10.69 13.12 -2.33
CA ILE A 59 10.82 11.75 -1.85
C ILE A 59 11.74 11.78 -0.64
N SER A 60 11.14 12.06 0.51
CA SER A 60 11.78 11.96 1.82
C SER A 60 11.41 10.67 2.54
N ARG A 61 12.24 10.27 3.51
CA ARG A 61 11.91 9.17 4.43
C ARG A 61 10.55 9.35 5.11
N LYS A 62 10.19 10.58 5.48
CA LYS A 62 8.90 10.90 6.09
C LYS A 62 7.74 10.63 5.14
N SER A 63 7.85 11.06 3.89
CA SER A 63 6.85 10.80 2.83
C SER A 63 6.65 9.30 2.60
N PHE A 64 7.74 8.53 2.68
CA PHE A 64 7.70 7.07 2.54
C PHE A 64 7.01 6.40 3.75
N ASP A 65 7.34 6.81 4.96
CA ASP A 65 6.75 6.26 6.19
C ASP A 65 5.24 6.54 6.27
N GLU A 66 4.79 7.75 5.86
CA GLU A 66 3.36 8.08 5.75
C GLU A 66 2.64 7.20 4.73
N PHE A 67 3.23 6.98 3.56
CA PHE A 67 2.66 6.11 2.53
C PHE A 67 2.51 4.65 3.02
N VAL A 68 3.54 4.14 3.73
CA VAL A 68 3.52 2.80 4.31
C VAL A 68 2.43 2.69 5.38
N ASN A 69 2.28 3.69 6.25
CA ASN A 69 1.25 3.69 7.29
C ASN A 69 -0.17 3.68 6.69
N ILE A 70 -0.44 4.50 5.67
CA ILE A 70 -1.74 4.52 4.98
C ILE A 70 -2.08 3.14 4.40
N LYS A 71 -1.09 2.49 3.77
CA LYS A 71 -1.25 1.13 3.23
C LYS A 71 -1.58 0.11 4.32
N TRP A 72 -0.94 0.21 5.49
CA TRP A 72 -1.19 -0.66 6.64
C TRP A 72 -2.59 -0.46 7.23
N GLU A 73 -3.06 0.78 7.34
CA GLU A 73 -4.42 1.07 7.81
C GLU A 73 -5.49 0.50 6.88
N GLN A 74 -5.31 0.66 5.57
CA GLN A 74 -6.21 0.08 4.56
C GLN A 74 -6.26 -1.45 4.63
N LEU A 75 -5.09 -2.10 4.81
CA LEU A 75 -5.01 -3.55 5.00
C LEU A 75 -5.75 -3.99 6.27
N ARG A 76 -5.55 -3.26 7.38
CA ARG A 76 -6.21 -3.55 8.66
C ARG A 76 -7.73 -3.41 8.58
N GLU A 77 -8.23 -2.38 7.90
CA GLU A 77 -9.68 -2.19 7.70
C GLU A 77 -10.29 -3.35 6.91
N ASN A 78 -9.61 -3.81 5.85
CA ASN A 78 -10.07 -4.95 5.05
C ASN A 78 -10.09 -6.26 5.84
N ILE A 79 -9.08 -6.51 6.68
CA ILE A 79 -9.05 -7.68 7.58
C ILE A 79 -10.21 -7.61 8.58
N ASN A 80 -10.48 -6.44 9.15
CA ASN A 80 -11.59 -6.26 10.08
C ASN A 80 -12.95 -6.49 9.42
N LYS A 81 -13.18 -5.97 8.20
CA LYS A 81 -14.40 -6.23 7.42
C LYS A 81 -14.61 -7.72 7.16
N LEU A 82 -13.54 -8.43 6.80
CA LEU A 82 -13.54 -9.88 6.62
C LEU A 82 -13.93 -10.63 7.90
N ASN A 83 -13.38 -10.24 9.04
CA ASN A 83 -13.68 -10.86 10.33
C ASN A 83 -15.14 -10.61 10.75
N THR A 84 -15.65 -9.39 10.57
CA THR A 84 -17.05 -9.07 10.85
C THR A 84 -18.00 -9.87 9.96
N SER A 85 -17.67 -10.03 8.68
CA SER A 85 -18.44 -10.84 7.74
C SER A 85 -18.42 -12.34 8.09
N LYS A 86 -17.28 -12.88 8.55
CA LYS A 86 -17.22 -14.26 9.05
C LYS A 86 -18.09 -14.44 10.29
N ASN A 87 -18.00 -13.51 11.25
CA ASN A 87 -18.76 -13.60 12.50
C ASN A 87 -20.28 -13.54 12.25
N SER A 88 -20.75 -12.72 11.30
CA SER A 88 -22.19 -12.68 10.96
C SER A 88 -22.69 -13.98 10.34
N ILE A 89 -21.89 -14.64 9.50
CA ILE A 89 -22.21 -15.96 8.92
C ILE A 89 -22.24 -17.03 10.01
N PHE A 90 -21.23 -17.07 10.88
CA PHE A 90 -21.17 -18.02 12.00
C PHE A 90 -22.35 -17.83 12.97
N ASN A 91 -22.66 -16.59 13.34
CA ASN A 91 -23.80 -16.30 14.22
C ASN A 91 -25.14 -16.63 13.57
N GLY A 92 -25.28 -16.39 12.25
CA GLY A 92 -26.46 -16.80 11.49
C GLY A 92 -26.63 -18.33 11.49
N ALA A 93 -25.56 -19.07 11.22
CA ALA A 93 -25.57 -20.53 11.26
C ALA A 93 -25.88 -21.08 12.66
N ALA A 94 -25.28 -20.51 13.71
CA ALA A 94 -25.55 -20.90 15.09
C ALA A 94 -27.01 -20.66 15.48
N LYS A 95 -27.62 -19.56 15.02
CA LYS A 95 -29.04 -19.26 15.26
C LYS A 95 -29.96 -20.28 14.61
N GLU A 96 -29.69 -20.69 13.38
CA GLU A 96 -30.47 -21.73 12.70
C GLU A 96 -30.31 -23.11 13.35
N VAL A 97 -29.09 -23.46 13.78
CA VAL A 97 -28.86 -24.70 14.54
C VAL A 97 -29.63 -24.71 15.87
N ASN A 98 -29.67 -23.57 16.58
CA ASN A 98 -30.42 -23.45 17.83
C ASN A 98 -31.94 -23.58 17.63
N LYS A 99 -32.49 -23.06 16.52
CA LYS A 99 -33.91 -23.27 16.20
C LYS A 99 -34.21 -24.74 15.92
N ILE A 100 -33.33 -25.42 15.17
CA ILE A 100 -33.48 -26.84 14.86
C ILE A 100 -33.43 -27.68 16.15
N SER A 101 -32.51 -27.35 17.07
CA SER A 101 -32.44 -28.07 18.34
C SER A 101 -33.69 -27.88 19.18
N GLU A 102 -34.24 -26.67 19.26
CA GLU A 102 -35.50 -26.37 19.97
C GLU A 102 -36.69 -27.18 19.41
N VAL A 103 -36.85 -27.21 18.08
CA VAL A 103 -37.89 -28.03 17.41
C VAL A 103 -37.72 -29.53 17.69
N ILE A 104 -36.49 -30.02 17.70
CA ILE A 104 -36.19 -31.42 18.05
C ILE A 104 -36.59 -31.70 19.50
N TYR A 105 -36.19 -30.85 20.45
CA TYR A 105 -36.56 -31.00 21.86
C TYR A 105 -38.08 -31.03 22.06
N ASP A 106 -38.81 -30.11 21.44
CA ASP A 106 -40.26 -30.06 21.54
C ASP A 106 -40.94 -31.29 20.91
N THR A 107 -40.41 -31.80 19.80
CA THR A 107 -40.93 -33.00 19.13
C THR A 107 -40.76 -34.25 20.00
N PHE A 108 -39.59 -34.40 20.64
CA PHE A 108 -39.30 -35.56 21.49
C PHE A 108 -39.98 -35.48 22.86
N ASN A 109 -40.11 -34.30 23.47
CA ASN A 109 -40.83 -34.16 24.75
C ASN A 109 -42.35 -34.08 24.59
N GLY A 110 -42.84 -33.58 23.46
CA GLY A 110 -44.27 -33.51 23.14
C GLY A 110 -44.87 -34.86 22.73
N SER A 111 -44.04 -35.81 22.27
CA SER A 111 -44.47 -37.17 21.88
C SER A 111 -44.51 -38.17 23.06
N VAL A 112 -44.24 -37.74 24.30
CA VAL A 112 -44.28 -38.58 25.51
C VAL A 112 -45.55 -38.31 26.34
N LYS A 113 -46.69 -38.10 25.68
CA LYS A 113 -48.01 -38.09 26.33
C LYS A 113 -48.93 -39.13 25.73
#